data_AF-A0A3D4W9V7-F1
#
_entry.id   AF-A0A3D4W9V7-F1
#
_cell.length_a   1.000
_cell.length_b   1.000
_cell.length_c   1.000
_cell.angle_alpha   90.00
_cell.angle_beta   90.00
_cell.angle_gamma   90.00
#
_symmetry.space_group_name_H-M   'P 1'
#
loop_
_entity.id
_entity.type
_entity.pdbx_description
1 polymer ?
#
loop_
_entity_poly.entity_id
_entity_poly.type
_entity_poly.pdbx_seq_one_letter_code
_entity_poly.pdbx_strand_id
1 'polypeptide(L)'
;MLEISHLYKDFKRFCINDITLKINRDDYFVLLGASGAGKSVLLELIAGITKPDSGKIFLNGKEITLLPVEKRKTGLIFQTPAIFPHLTVKENIAFPLFAASRQIVDSRVRSLAEQTGISHLLNEKPAKLSGGELQRLALART
;
A
#
# COMPACT_ATOMS: atom_id res chain seq x y z
N MET A 1 -2.98 -14.24 -6.45
CA MET A 1 -3.53 -15.07 -5.36
C MET A 1 -2.74 -14.82 -4.10
N LEU A 2 -3.40 -14.39 -3.03
CA LEU A 2 -2.85 -14.23 -1.68
C LEU A 2 -3.37 -15.39 -0.83
N GLU A 3 -2.49 -16.03 -0.07
CA GLU A 3 -2.88 -17.05 0.91
C GLU A 3 -2.21 -16.72 2.25
N ILE A 4 -2.98 -16.88 3.32
CA ILE A 4 -2.56 -16.68 4.70
C ILE A 4 -2.92 -17.96 5.44
N SER A 5 -1.97 -18.53 6.18
CA SER A 5 -2.16 -19.76 6.94
C SER A 5 -1.76 -19.56 8.39
N HIS A 6 -2.74 -19.70 9.29
CA HIS A 6 -2.58 -19.64 10.74
C HIS A 6 -1.78 -18.43 11.24
N LEU A 7 -2.05 -17.25 10.66
CA LEU A 7 -1.29 -16.04 10.96
C LEU A 7 -1.60 -15.55 12.36
N TYR A 8 -0.55 -15.41 13.16
CA TYR A 8 -0.63 -14.96 14.55
C TYR A 8 0.34 -13.81 14.81
N LYS A 9 -0.14 -12.82 15.56
CA LYS A 9 0.69 -11.72 16.07
C LYS A 9 0.15 -11.23 17.39
N ASP A 10 1.00 -11.17 18.40
CA ASP A 10 0.66 -10.65 19.73
C ASP A 10 1.33 -9.30 20.00
N PHE A 11 0.51 -8.34 20.44
CA PHE A 11 0.93 -7.03 20.94
C PHE A 11 0.63 -6.88 22.44
N LYS A 12 0.47 -8.01 23.15
CA LYS A 12 0.10 -8.16 24.57
C LYS A 12 -1.33 -7.76 24.91
N ARG A 13 -1.75 -6.55 24.50
CA ARG A 13 -3.10 -6.02 24.74
C ARG A 13 -4.08 -6.31 23.59
N PHE A 14 -3.55 -6.70 22.45
CA PHE A 14 -4.29 -6.95 21.21
C PHE A 14 -3.52 -8.02 20.43
N CYS A 15 -4.23 -8.93 19.78
CA CYS A 15 -3.61 -9.91 18.90
C CYS A 15 -4.40 -10.12 17.61
N ILE A 16 -3.67 -10.44 16.55
CA ILE A 16 -4.21 -11.12 15.38
C ILE A 16 -4.12 -12.60 15.69
N ASN A 17 -5.27 -13.27 15.81
CA ASN A 17 -5.34 -14.64 16.28
C ASN A 17 -5.79 -15.59 15.18
N ASP A 18 -4.88 -16.47 14.75
CA ASP A 18 -5.12 -17.59 13.84
C ASP A 18 -5.91 -17.23 12.56
N ILE A 19 -5.44 -16.22 11.84
CA ILE A 19 -6.08 -15.84 10.57
C ILE A 19 -5.64 -16.79 9.46
N THR A 20 -6.63 -17.45 8.85
CA THR A 20 -6.46 -18.20 7.61
C THR A 20 -7.40 -17.61 6.55
N LEU A 21 -6.82 -17.20 5.42
CA LEU A 21 -7.53 -16.50 4.36
C LEU A 21 -6.93 -16.84 3.00
N LYS A 22 -7.80 -16.97 2.00
CA LYS A 22 -7.39 -17.12 0.60
C LYS A 22 -8.14 -16.12 -0.26
N ILE A 23 -7.40 -15.35 -1.05
CA ILE A 23 -7.91 -14.37 -2.00
C ILE A 23 -7.34 -14.76 -3.38
N ASN A 24 -8.22 -14.94 -4.36
CA ASN A 24 -7.79 -15.36 -5.69
C ASN A 24 -7.12 -14.19 -6.43
N ARG A 25 -6.59 -14.50 -7.62
CA ARG A 25 -6.08 -13.45 -8.49
C ARG A 25 -7.26 -12.62 -8.99
N ASP A 26 -7.05 -11.30 -9.08
CA ASP A 26 -8.02 -10.34 -9.61
C ASP A 26 -9.32 -10.18 -8.79
N ASP A 27 -9.38 -10.78 -7.60
CA ASP A 27 -10.45 -10.55 -6.63
C ASP A 27 -10.37 -9.12 -6.07
N TYR A 28 -11.54 -8.48 -5.97
CA TYR A 28 -11.71 -7.28 -5.14
C TYR A 28 -12.23 -7.71 -3.77
N PHE A 29 -11.33 -7.77 -2.78
CA PHE A 29 -11.65 -8.22 -1.43
C PHE A 29 -11.82 -7.05 -0.46
N VAL A 30 -12.88 -7.09 0.34
CA VAL A 30 -13.18 -6.06 1.36
C VAL A 30 -13.12 -6.68 2.75
N LEU A 31 -12.29 -6.12 3.63
CA LEU A 31 -12.20 -6.52 5.03
C LEU A 31 -13.02 -5.56 5.91
N LEU A 32 -14.12 -6.05 6.47
CA LEU A 32 -15.01 -5.28 7.34
C LEU A 32 -14.88 -5.72 8.80
N GLY A 33 -15.15 -4.79 9.72
CA GLY A 33 -15.14 -5.07 11.17
C GLY A 33 -15.07 -3.78 11.99
N ALA A 34 -15.37 -3.88 13.29
CA ALA A 34 -15.35 -2.76 14.22
C ALA A 34 -13.99 -2.05 14.27
N SER A 35 -13.97 -0.79 14.73
CA SER A 35 -12.71 -0.09 15.01
C SER A 35 -11.89 -0.90 16.03
N GLY A 36 -10.57 -0.99 15.84
CA GLY A 36 -9.70 -1.80 16.69
C GLY A 36 -9.69 -3.31 16.42
N ALA A 37 -10.50 -3.83 15.49
CA ALA A 37 -10.54 -5.26 15.16
C ALA A 37 -9.27 -5.81 14.46
N GLY A 38 -8.22 -5.01 14.28
CA GLY A 38 -6.96 -5.48 13.67
C GLY A 38 -6.83 -5.35 12.16
N LYS A 39 -7.79 -4.73 11.47
CA LYS A 39 -7.80 -4.64 10.00
C LYS A 39 -6.50 -4.03 9.43
N SER A 40 -6.10 -2.86 9.92
CA SER A 40 -4.87 -2.19 9.47
C SER A 40 -3.63 -3.02 9.80
N VAL A 41 -3.60 -3.66 10.97
CA VAL A 41 -2.51 -4.54 11.40
C VAL A 41 -2.38 -5.75 10.47
N LEU A 42 -3.50 -6.36 10.05
CA LEU A 42 -3.48 -7.44 9.08
C LEU A 42 -2.91 -6.99 7.73
N LEU A 43 -3.29 -5.81 7.24
CA LEU A 43 -2.73 -5.24 6.02
C LEU A 43 -1.23 -4.95 6.15
N GLU A 44 -0.77 -4.46 7.30
CA GLU A 44 0.65 -4.24 7.59
C GLU A 44 1.45 -5.55 7.65
N LEU A 45 0.89 -6.63 8.21
CA LEU A 45 1.49 -7.97 8.22
C LEU A 45 1.65 -8.52 6.79
N ILE A 46 0.62 -8.34 5.95
CA ILE A 46 0.66 -8.72 4.53
C ILE A 46 1.73 -7.91 3.78
N ALA A 47 1.75 -6.58 3.99
CA ALA A 47 2.72 -5.67 3.38
C ALA A 47 4.15 -5.84 3.93
N GLY A 48 4.33 -6.53 5.05
CA GLY A 48 5.62 -6.80 5.67
C GLY A 48 6.19 -5.68 6.52
N ILE A 49 5.37 -4.67 6.84
CA ILE A 49 5.74 -3.58 7.75
C ILE A 49 5.93 -4.15 9.17
N THR A 50 5.02 -5.03 9.55
CA THR A 50 5.11 -5.81 10.78
C THR A 50 5.36 -7.28 10.43
N LYS A 51 6.19 -7.97 11.21
CA LYS A 51 6.43 -9.41 11.06
C LYS A 51 5.51 -10.20 11.99
N PRO A 52 4.85 -11.27 11.52
CA PRO A 52 4.06 -12.15 12.38
C PRO A 52 4.95 -12.88 13.37
N ASP A 53 4.36 -13.35 14.48
CA ASP A 53 5.07 -14.21 15.43
C ASP A 53 5.02 -15.67 14.98
N SER A 54 3.92 -16.08 14.32
CA SER A 54 3.81 -17.38 13.65
C SER A 54 2.82 -17.35 12.49
N GLY A 55 2.73 -18.46 11.76
CA GLY A 55 1.95 -18.58 10.53
C GLY A 55 2.73 -18.19 9.28
N LYS A 56 2.07 -18.23 8.13
CA LYS A 56 2.69 -18.01 6.81
C LYS A 56 1.83 -17.14 5.91
N ILE A 57 2.51 -16.39 5.04
CA ILE A 57 1.87 -15.56 4.01
C ILE A 57 2.49 -15.94 2.66
N PHE A 58 1.65 -16.22 1.68
CA PHE A 58 2.04 -16.56 0.32
C PHE A 58 1.43 -15.57 -0.66
N LEU A 59 2.23 -15.15 -1.64
CA LEU A 59 1.77 -14.35 -2.77
C LEU A 59 2.14 -15.08 -4.06
N ASN A 60 1.13 -15.42 -4.85
CA ASN A 60 1.24 -16.19 -6.09
C ASN A 60 2.05 -17.50 -5.89
N GLY A 61 1.74 -18.23 -4.83
CA GLY A 61 2.38 -19.52 -4.49
C GLY A 61 3.79 -19.40 -3.88
N LYS A 62 4.34 -18.20 -3.73
CA LYS A 62 5.65 -17.98 -3.09
C LYS A 62 5.46 -17.49 -1.67
N GLU A 63 6.15 -18.12 -0.72
CA GLU A 63 6.16 -17.65 0.67
C GLU A 63 6.85 -16.28 0.76
N ILE A 64 6.17 -15.30 1.35
CA ILE A 64 6.67 -13.93 1.53
C ILE A 64 6.76 -13.53 3.01
N THR A 65 6.47 -14.45 3.94
CA THR A 65 6.33 -14.22 5.40
C THR A 65 7.45 -13.35 5.99
N LEU A 66 8.71 -13.63 5.63
CA LEU A 66 9.89 -12.95 6.16
C LEU A 66 10.59 -12.03 5.15
N LEU A 67 10.03 -11.89 3.94
CA LEU A 67 10.58 -10.97 2.95
C LEU A 67 10.44 -9.53 3.46
N PRO A 68 11.46 -8.68 3.25
CA PRO A 68 11.35 -7.26 3.54
C PRO A 68 10.34 -6.59 2.57
N VAL A 69 9.78 -5.47 2.98
CA VAL A 69 8.65 -4.78 2.31
C VAL A 69 8.92 -4.57 0.82
N GLU A 70 10.12 -4.09 0.47
CA GLU A 70 10.52 -3.77 -0.90
C GLU A 70 10.59 -4.99 -1.84
N LYS A 71 10.65 -6.21 -1.29
CA LYS A 71 10.66 -7.47 -2.07
C LYS A 71 9.28 -8.12 -2.22
N ARG A 72 8.25 -7.63 -1.52
CA ARG A 72 6.91 -8.25 -1.53
C ARG A 72 6.07 -7.90 -2.76
N LYS A 73 6.46 -6.87 -3.52
CA LYS A 73 5.69 -6.38 -4.69
C LYS A 73 4.23 -6.04 -4.34
N THR A 74 4.02 -5.46 -3.16
CA THR A 74 2.71 -5.00 -2.67
C THR A 74 2.71 -3.48 -2.54
N GLY A 75 1.58 -2.86 -2.86
CA GLY A 75 1.31 -1.46 -2.55
C GLY A 75 0.40 -1.35 -1.32
N LEU A 76 0.62 -0.34 -0.46
CA LEU A 76 -0.23 -0.08 0.69
C LEU A 76 -0.55 1.42 0.77
N ILE A 77 -1.82 1.74 0.90
CA ILE A 77 -2.31 3.09 1.13
C ILE A 77 -2.80 3.17 2.58
N PHE A 78 -2.24 4.10 3.34
CA PHE A 78 -2.61 4.33 4.74
C PHE A 78 -3.83 5.23 4.84
N GLN A 79 -4.53 5.16 5.99
CA GLN A 79 -5.65 6.05 6.30
C GLN A 79 -5.23 7.54 6.24
N THR A 80 -4.06 7.85 6.80
CA THR A 80 -3.40 9.15 6.63
C THR A 80 -2.38 9.00 5.51
N PRO A 81 -2.55 9.69 4.37
CA PRO A 81 -1.64 9.61 3.24
C PRO A 81 -0.19 9.92 3.63
N ALA A 82 0.70 8.93 3.53
CA ALA A 82 2.12 9.08 3.81
C ALA A 82 2.86 9.79 2.66
N ILE A 83 2.48 11.03 2.35
CA ILE A 83 2.98 11.84 1.23
C ILE A 83 4.27 12.56 1.63
N PHE A 84 5.19 12.77 0.68
CA PHE A 84 6.39 13.57 0.91
C PHE A 84 6.04 15.07 0.81
N PRO A 85 5.99 15.82 1.93
CA PRO A 85 5.44 17.18 1.95
C PRO A 85 6.33 18.19 1.21
N HIS A 86 7.63 17.89 1.10
CA HIS A 86 8.62 18.72 0.44
C HIS A 86 8.68 18.48 -1.08
N LEU A 87 8.01 17.46 -1.60
CA LEU A 87 7.93 17.14 -3.03
C LEU A 87 6.61 17.65 -3.61
N THR A 88 6.60 18.04 -4.88
CA THR A 88 5.39 18.33 -5.65
C THR A 88 4.56 17.08 -5.87
N VAL A 89 3.33 17.23 -6.35
CA VAL A 89 2.49 16.11 -6.80
C VAL A 89 3.23 15.26 -7.84
N LYS A 90 3.82 15.89 -8.87
CA LYS A 90 4.63 15.22 -9.89
C LYS A 90 5.78 14.42 -9.28
N GLU A 91 6.54 15.04 -8.39
CA GLU A 91 7.70 14.41 -7.74
C GLU A 91 7.28 13.25 -6.84
N ASN A 92 6.15 13.36 -6.13
CA ASN A 92 5.60 12.27 -5.34
C ASN A 92 5.24 11.06 -6.20
N ILE A 93 4.55 11.26 -7.34
CA ILE A 93 4.17 10.17 -8.26
C ILE A 93 5.42 9.56 -8.93
N ALA A 94 6.41 10.38 -9.26
CA ALA A 94 7.64 9.94 -9.90
C ALA A 94 8.59 9.17 -8.98
N PHE A 95 8.52 9.41 -7.66
CA PHE A 95 9.45 8.87 -6.66
C PHE A 95 9.74 7.36 -6.77
N PRO A 96 8.74 6.46 -6.86
CA PRO A 96 9.00 5.01 -6.96
C PRO A 96 9.63 4.59 -8.30
N LEU A 97 9.71 5.48 -9.29
CA LEU A 97 10.22 5.22 -10.64
C LEU A 97 11.68 5.68 -10.81
N PHE A 98 12.43 5.90 -9.73
CA PHE A 98 13.78 6.48 -9.76
C PHE A 98 14.79 5.74 -10.67
N ALA A 99 14.58 4.45 -10.93
CA ALA A 99 15.43 3.63 -11.81
C ALA A 99 14.97 3.60 -13.28
N ALA A 100 13.84 4.22 -13.62
CA ALA A 100 13.29 4.25 -14.98
C ALA A 100 13.86 5.42 -15.80
N SER A 101 13.78 5.31 -17.14
CA SER A 101 14.16 6.42 -18.01
C SER A 101 13.23 7.63 -17.83
N ARG A 102 13.73 8.82 -18.09
CA ARG A 102 12.94 10.06 -17.99
C ARG A 102 11.67 10.02 -18.84
N GLN A 103 11.72 9.44 -20.05
CA GLN A 103 10.54 9.31 -20.90
C GLN A 103 9.47 8.42 -20.26
N ILE A 104 9.87 7.30 -19.64
CA ILE A 104 8.96 6.40 -18.94
C ILE A 104 8.34 7.13 -17.73
N VAL A 105 9.15 7.83 -16.95
CA VAL A 105 8.67 8.60 -15.78
C VAL A 105 7.65 9.66 -16.20
N ASP A 106 7.98 10.50 -17.17
CA ASP A 106 7.08 11.59 -17.61
C ASP A 106 5.76 11.04 -18.18
N SER A 107 5.81 9.95 -18.95
CA SER A 107 4.62 9.27 -19.49
C SER A 107 3.76 8.68 -18.35
N ARG A 108 4.38 7.96 -17.42
CA ARG A 108 3.68 7.28 -16.32
C ARG A 108 3.05 8.27 -15.35
N VAL A 109 3.76 9.34 -15.00
CA VAL A 109 3.22 10.39 -14.13
C VAL A 109 1.98 11.04 -14.74
N ARG A 110 2.03 11.40 -16.04
CA ARG A 110 0.88 12.01 -16.74
C ARG A 110 -0.32 11.07 -16.73
N SER A 111 -0.11 9.81 -17.10
CA SER A 111 -1.16 8.80 -17.15
C SER A 111 -1.80 8.56 -15.78
N LEU A 112 -1.01 8.42 -14.71
CA LEU A 112 -1.51 8.18 -13.36
C LEU A 112 -2.24 9.41 -12.80
N ALA A 113 -1.73 10.61 -13.05
CA ALA A 113 -2.39 11.85 -12.62
C ALA A 113 -3.73 12.06 -13.34
N GLU A 114 -3.84 11.64 -14.59
CA GLU A 114 -5.09 11.71 -15.36
C GLU A 114 -6.11 10.70 -14.85
N GLN A 115 -5.72 9.44 -14.66
CA GLN A 115 -6.58 8.39 -14.09
C GLN A 115 -7.10 8.73 -12.70
N THR A 116 -6.32 9.48 -11.92
CA THR A 116 -6.69 9.92 -10.57
C THR A 116 -7.24 11.35 -10.52
N GLY A 117 -7.44 12.02 -11.66
CA GLY A 117 -8.08 13.34 -11.73
C GLY A 117 -7.30 14.49 -11.07
N ILE A 118 -5.98 14.39 -10.96
CA ILE A 118 -5.10 15.39 -10.32
C ILE A 118 -4.05 15.98 -11.28
N SER A 119 -4.20 15.79 -12.60
CA SER A 119 -3.27 16.33 -13.61
C SER A 119 -3.01 17.83 -13.50
N HIS A 120 -4.03 18.61 -13.14
CA HIS A 120 -3.92 20.06 -12.97
C HIS A 120 -3.12 20.48 -11.73
N LEU A 121 -2.82 19.55 -10.82
CA LEU A 121 -2.10 19.80 -9.56
C LEU A 121 -0.63 19.36 -9.61
N LEU A 122 -0.13 18.87 -10.76
CA LEU A 122 1.20 18.26 -10.87
C LEU A 122 2.34 19.11 -10.29
N ASN A 123 2.24 20.44 -10.39
CA ASN A 123 3.26 21.37 -9.90
C ASN A 123 3.01 21.88 -8.47
N GLU A 124 1.88 21.55 -7.86
CA GLU A 124 1.54 21.98 -6.51
C GLU A 124 2.25 21.13 -5.44
N LYS A 125 2.40 21.71 -4.25
CA LYS A 125 2.91 21.01 -3.07
C LYS A 125 1.73 20.46 -2.25
N PRO A 126 1.88 19.31 -1.56
CA PRO A 126 0.85 18.65 -0.76
C PRO A 126 0.10 19.57 0.22
N ALA A 127 0.76 20.59 0.77
CA ALA A 127 0.15 21.54 1.70
C ALA A 127 -1.01 22.36 1.10
N LYS A 128 -1.12 22.43 -0.24
CA LYS A 128 -2.19 23.13 -0.94
C LYS A 128 -3.33 22.21 -1.40
N LEU A 129 -3.21 20.90 -1.16
CA LEU A 129 -4.20 19.92 -1.57
C LEU A 129 -5.25 19.73 -0.47
N SER A 130 -6.50 19.54 -0.89
CA SER A 130 -7.56 19.01 -0.05
C SER A 130 -7.27 17.57 0.39
N GLY A 131 -7.97 17.09 1.43
CA GLY A 131 -7.82 15.71 1.90
C GLY A 131 -8.12 14.66 0.82
N GLY A 132 -9.13 14.90 -0.02
CA GLY A 132 -9.46 14.01 -1.14
C GLY A 132 -8.39 14.00 -2.23
N GLU A 133 -7.77 15.14 -2.51
CA GLU A 133 -6.63 15.22 -3.45
C GLU A 133 -5.39 14.51 -2.90
N LEU A 134 -5.13 14.60 -1.60
CA LEU A 134 -4.06 13.85 -0.95
C LEU A 134 -4.26 12.34 -1.04
N GLN A 135 -5.50 11.86 -0.92
CA GLN A 135 -5.82 10.43 -1.12
C GLN A 135 -5.61 10.00 -2.57
N ARG A 136 -6.03 10.83 -3.55
CA ARG A 136 -5.81 10.56 -4.97
C ARG A 136 -4.33 10.58 -5.35
N LEU A 137 -3.55 11.47 -4.74
CA LEU A 137 -2.08 11.46 -4.86
C LEU A 137 -1.46 10.19 -4.28
N ALA A 138 -1.90 9.75 -3.09
CA ALA A 138 -1.42 8.50 -2.50
C ALA A 138 -1.71 7.30 -3.40
N LEU A 139 -2.91 7.27 -4.00
CA LEU A 139 -3.29 6.24 -4.97
C LEU A 139 -2.44 6.31 -6.23
N ALA A 140 -2.22 7.50 -6.80
CA ALA A 140 -1.41 7.68 -8.01
C ALA A 140 0.06 7.26 -7.81
N ARG A 141 0.59 7.33 -6.59
CA ARG A 141 1.97 6.95 -6.28
C ARG A 141 2.14 5.45 -6.04
N THR A 142 1.11 4.76 -5.56
CA THR A 142 1.19 3.36 -5.11
C THR A 142 1.14 2.40 -6.29
#